data_AF-A0A5N6YCF1-F1
#
_entry.id   AF-A0A5N6YCF1-F1
#
_cell.length_a   1.000
_cell.length_b   1.000
_cell.length_c   1.000
_cell.angle_alpha   90.00
_cell.angle_beta   90.00
_cell.angle_gamma   90.00
#
_symmetry.space_group_name_H-M   'P 1'
#
loop_
_entity.id
_entity.type
_entity.pdbx_description
1 polymer ?
#
loop_
_entity_poly.entity_id
_entity_poly.type
_entity_poly.pdbx_seq_one_letter_code
_entity_poly.pdbx_strand_id
1 'polypeptide(L)'
;MLIRDRGTGERTTQLHHLGLKFSQQVGYNLPVDMLEAIPSVDIPETETLSFSNLIDGFRQFSGPVNLAGKNVISIELGADFGQAYYQTWTELLQEAKHAFVAGVNQLVIHALTPPAGLDVGYKQAMDYLARCQFILQEGVPRVDLVFWDKQTAQDAYPGILYEPTDLQDAGYTYEYLSPENFDSPMAYVKNGVLAPQQQAFKAMIL
;
A
#
# COMPACT_ATOMS: atom_id res chain seq x y z
N MET A 1 -21.22 11.36 -13.55
CA MET A 1 -21.15 11.82 -12.14
C MET A 1 -20.05 10.98 -11.49
N LEU A 2 -18.85 11.54 -11.33
CA LEU A 2 -17.74 10.85 -10.67
C LEU A 2 -17.98 10.91 -9.15
N ILE A 3 -18.09 9.76 -8.49
CA ILE A 3 -18.17 9.69 -7.03
C ILE A 3 -16.75 9.90 -6.51
N ARG A 4 -16.39 11.15 -6.18
CA ARG A 4 -15.20 11.42 -5.37
C ARG A 4 -15.51 11.03 -3.92
N ASP A 5 -14.66 10.23 -3.30
CA ASP A 5 -14.74 9.97 -1.86
C ASP A 5 -14.31 11.23 -1.07
N ARG A 6 -15.23 12.19 -0.94
CA ARG A 6 -14.99 13.39 -0.14
C ARG A 6 -14.93 13.10 1.35
N GLY A 7 -15.54 11.99 1.79
CA GLY A 7 -15.63 11.67 3.21
C GLY A 7 -14.27 11.42 3.84
N THR A 8 -13.35 10.83 3.08
CA THR A 8 -12.02 10.47 3.57
C THR A 8 -11.13 11.70 3.84
N GLY A 9 -11.05 12.66 2.91
CA GLY A 9 -10.30 13.90 3.14
C GLY A 9 -10.89 14.81 4.23
N GLU A 10 -12.22 14.87 4.34
CA GLU A 10 -12.91 15.63 5.40
C GLU A 10 -12.61 15.05 6.79
N ARG A 11 -12.63 13.71 6.93
CA ARG A 11 -12.28 13.02 8.18
C ARG A 11 -10.83 13.27 8.60
N THR A 12 -9.87 13.18 7.66
CA THR A 12 -8.47 13.49 7.91
C THR A 12 -8.32 14.90 8.49
N THR A 13 -8.96 15.90 7.85
CA THR A 13 -8.91 17.30 8.30
C THR A 13 -9.49 17.49 9.70
N GLN A 14 -10.62 16.84 10.00
CA GLN A 14 -11.24 16.91 11.33
C GLN A 14 -10.35 16.33 12.42
N LEU A 15 -9.69 15.19 12.15
CA LEU A 15 -8.78 14.55 13.10
C LEU A 15 -7.51 15.37 13.31
N HIS A 16 -7.02 16.07 12.28
CA HIS A 16 -5.89 16.99 12.42
C HIS A 16 -6.19 18.15 13.38
N HIS A 17 -7.43 18.65 13.43
CA HIS A 17 -7.84 19.64 14.45
C HIS A 17 -7.77 19.10 15.88
N LEU A 18 -7.81 17.78 16.05
CA LEU A 18 -7.63 17.09 17.34
C LEU A 18 -6.18 16.65 17.59
N GLY A 19 -5.26 16.94 16.67
CA GLY A 19 -3.86 16.48 16.73
C GLY A 19 -3.68 14.98 16.48
N LEU A 20 -4.67 14.34 15.85
CA LEU A 20 -4.66 12.90 15.53
C LEU A 20 -4.37 12.66 14.05
N LYS A 21 -3.80 11.50 13.73
CA LYS A 21 -3.65 11.00 12.35
C LYS A 21 -4.75 10.01 12.02
N PHE A 22 -5.09 9.92 10.74
CA PHE A 22 -6.11 9.00 10.23
C PHE A 22 -5.51 7.82 9.46
N SER A 23 -5.87 6.60 9.85
CA SER A 23 -5.60 5.37 9.10
C SER A 23 -6.90 4.79 8.55
N GLN A 24 -6.88 4.28 7.32
CA GLN A 24 -8.06 3.68 6.69
C GLN A 24 -7.67 2.69 5.57
N GLN A 25 -8.40 1.59 5.47
CA GLN A 25 -8.48 0.80 4.24
C GLN A 25 -9.20 1.60 3.15
N VAL A 26 -8.43 2.21 2.25
CA VAL A 26 -8.97 3.14 1.25
C VAL A 26 -9.70 2.34 0.17
N GLY A 27 -10.92 2.76 -0.21
CA GLY A 27 -11.70 2.08 -1.24
C GLY A 27 -12.28 0.72 -0.84
N TYR A 28 -12.12 0.29 0.42
CA TYR A 28 -12.56 -1.01 0.89
C TYR A 28 -14.05 -1.28 0.60
N ASN A 29 -14.33 -2.31 -0.19
CA ASN A 29 -15.68 -2.70 -0.63
C ASN A 29 -16.48 -1.58 -1.31
N LEU A 30 -15.81 -0.58 -1.89
CA LEU A 30 -16.45 0.55 -2.56
C LEU A 30 -16.01 0.64 -4.02
N PRO A 31 -16.94 0.84 -4.97
CA PRO A 31 -16.60 1.02 -6.37
C PRO A 31 -16.13 2.45 -6.61
N VAL A 32 -14.88 2.74 -6.26
CA VAL A 32 -14.23 4.06 -6.39
C VAL A 32 -12.83 3.90 -6.94
N ASP A 33 -12.27 4.96 -7.54
CA ASP A 33 -10.84 4.99 -7.84
C ASP A 33 -10.06 5.11 -6.54
N MET A 34 -9.49 3.99 -6.10
CA MET A 34 -8.75 3.90 -4.86
C MET A 34 -7.46 4.73 -4.90
N LEU A 35 -6.72 4.67 -6.02
CA LEU A 35 -5.45 5.38 -6.21
C LEU A 35 -5.64 6.91 -6.16
N GLU A 36 -6.76 7.42 -6.69
CA GLU A 36 -7.15 8.83 -6.55
C GLU A 36 -7.36 9.22 -5.07
N ALA A 37 -7.99 8.34 -4.28
CA ALA A 37 -8.36 8.64 -2.90
C ALA A 37 -7.23 8.46 -1.87
N ILE A 38 -6.27 7.57 -2.13
CA ILE A 38 -5.15 7.22 -1.23
C ILE A 38 -4.39 8.46 -0.69
N PRO A 39 -4.06 9.48 -1.51
CA PRO A 39 -3.39 10.69 -1.03
C PRO A 39 -4.18 11.51 0.01
N SER A 40 -5.44 11.21 0.28
CA SER A 40 -6.26 11.92 1.29
C SER A 40 -6.18 11.34 2.72
N VAL A 41 -5.55 10.18 2.94
CA VAL A 41 -5.45 9.50 4.25
C VAL A 41 -4.02 9.50 4.79
N ASP A 42 -3.77 9.87 6.06
CA ASP A 42 -2.39 9.97 6.58
C ASP A 42 -1.63 8.65 6.50
N ILE A 43 -2.29 7.54 6.84
CA ILE A 43 -1.73 6.18 6.83
C ILE A 43 -2.70 5.27 6.06
N PRO A 44 -2.57 5.17 4.73
CA PRO A 44 -3.38 4.25 3.94
C PRO A 44 -3.06 2.79 4.32
N GLU A 45 -4.08 1.96 4.44
CA GLU A 45 -3.98 0.58 4.92
C GLU A 45 -4.46 -0.41 3.86
N THR A 46 -3.69 -1.46 3.64
CA THR A 46 -4.04 -2.61 2.79
C THR A 46 -4.53 -3.78 3.65
N GLU A 47 -4.86 -4.93 3.03
CA GLU A 47 -5.27 -6.14 3.76
C GLU A 47 -4.92 -7.40 2.98
N THR A 48 -4.46 -8.46 3.66
CA THR A 48 -4.20 -9.75 3.00
C THR A 48 -5.44 -10.35 2.34
N LEU A 49 -6.61 -10.25 2.98
CA LEU A 49 -7.87 -10.79 2.45
C LEU A 49 -8.34 -10.04 1.21
N SER A 50 -8.54 -8.71 1.32
CA SER A 50 -9.07 -7.91 0.20
C SER A 50 -8.20 -7.94 -1.05
N PHE A 51 -6.88 -8.02 -0.88
CA PHE A 51 -5.93 -8.04 -2.01
C PHE A 51 -5.44 -9.45 -2.34
N SER A 52 -6.05 -10.50 -1.77
CA SER A 52 -5.70 -11.91 -2.00
C SER A 52 -4.20 -12.21 -1.81
N ASN A 53 -3.53 -11.45 -0.94
CA ASN A 53 -2.09 -11.48 -0.72
C ASN A 53 -1.23 -11.35 -2.00
N LEU A 54 -1.74 -10.64 -3.01
CA LEU A 54 -1.03 -10.36 -4.27
C LEU A 54 -0.13 -9.13 -4.11
N ILE A 55 1.14 -9.27 -4.46
CA ILE A 55 2.14 -8.19 -4.43
C ILE A 55 1.64 -6.98 -5.25
N ASP A 56 1.13 -7.22 -6.46
CA ASP A 56 0.61 -6.16 -7.31
C ASP A 56 -0.68 -5.53 -6.80
N GLY A 57 -1.47 -6.25 -6.01
CA GLY A 57 -2.63 -5.69 -5.31
C GLY A 57 -2.19 -4.62 -4.32
N PHE A 58 -1.17 -4.92 -3.50
CA PHE A 58 -0.61 -3.98 -2.53
C PHE A 58 0.10 -2.78 -3.17
N ARG A 59 0.77 -2.96 -4.32
CA ARG A 59 1.48 -1.88 -5.05
C ARG A 59 0.56 -0.74 -5.49
N GLN A 60 -0.73 -0.98 -5.61
CA GLN A 60 -1.73 0.05 -5.91
C GLN A 60 -1.78 1.15 -4.82
N PHE A 61 -1.33 0.85 -3.59
CA PHE A 61 -1.17 1.86 -2.54
C PHE A 61 0.17 2.60 -2.62
N SER A 62 1.24 1.90 -2.95
CA SER A 62 2.60 2.44 -2.86
C SER A 62 2.83 3.65 -3.75
N GLY A 63 2.38 3.59 -5.01
CA GLY A 63 2.53 4.70 -5.95
C GLY A 63 1.95 6.02 -5.46
N PRO A 64 0.64 6.09 -5.14
CA PRO A 64 0.01 7.33 -4.71
C PRO A 64 0.54 7.81 -3.33
N VAL A 65 0.88 6.90 -2.40
CA VAL A 65 1.46 7.26 -1.10
C VAL A 65 2.83 7.92 -1.28
N ASN A 66 3.72 7.26 -2.03
CA ASN A 66 5.09 7.70 -2.23
C ASN A 66 5.12 9.04 -2.98
N LEU A 67 4.25 9.22 -3.97
CA LEU A 67 4.13 10.50 -4.69
C LEU A 67 3.59 11.62 -3.80
N ALA A 68 2.68 11.30 -2.87
CA ALA A 68 2.18 12.24 -1.87
C ALA A 68 3.21 12.56 -0.78
N GLY A 69 4.41 11.95 -0.81
CA GLY A 69 5.47 12.18 0.16
C GLY A 69 5.15 11.62 1.55
N LYS A 70 4.27 10.62 1.62
CA LYS A 70 3.94 9.93 2.86
C LYS A 70 4.91 8.77 3.06
N ASN A 71 5.24 8.51 4.31
CA ASN A 71 6.29 7.56 4.66
C ASN A 71 5.76 6.20 5.13
N VAL A 72 4.46 6.10 5.42
CA VAL A 72 3.86 4.92 6.06
C VAL A 72 2.74 4.37 5.20
N ILE A 73 2.83 3.08 4.90
CA ILE A 73 1.80 2.27 4.28
C ILE A 73 1.54 1.11 5.23
N SER A 74 0.29 1.02 5.71
CA SER A 74 -0.13 0.00 6.65
C SER A 74 -0.70 -1.23 5.92
N ILE A 75 -0.76 -2.35 6.63
CA ILE A 75 -1.52 -3.53 6.23
C ILE A 75 -2.16 -4.18 7.44
N GLU A 76 -3.42 -4.57 7.28
CA GLU A 76 -4.05 -5.60 8.09
C GLU A 76 -3.55 -6.98 7.63
N LEU A 77 -2.53 -7.51 8.33
CA LEU A 77 -1.81 -8.72 7.98
C LEU A 77 -2.46 -9.96 8.61
N GLY A 78 -2.65 -11.03 7.85
CA GLY A 78 -3.23 -12.27 8.36
C GLY A 78 -4.74 -12.23 8.51
N ALA A 79 -5.43 -11.30 7.85
CA ALA A 79 -6.83 -11.47 7.58
C ALA A 79 -6.97 -12.56 6.50
N ASP A 80 -7.44 -13.74 6.88
CA ASP A 80 -7.66 -14.86 5.98
C ASP A 80 -8.95 -15.61 6.33
N PHE A 81 -9.80 -15.81 5.33
CA PHE A 81 -11.08 -16.44 5.53
C PHE A 81 -10.92 -17.91 5.97
N GLY A 82 -11.50 -18.24 7.12
CA GLY A 82 -11.49 -19.61 7.66
C GLY A 82 -10.17 -20.06 8.32
N GLN A 83 -9.18 -19.17 8.49
CA GLN A 83 -7.87 -19.51 9.08
C GLN A 83 -7.73 -19.13 10.57
N ALA A 84 -8.84 -18.81 11.24
CA ALA A 84 -8.82 -18.48 12.67
C ALA A 84 -8.21 -19.64 13.49
N TYR A 85 -7.19 -19.34 14.29
CA TYR A 85 -6.42 -20.31 15.10
C TYR A 85 -5.63 -21.38 14.30
N TYR A 86 -5.55 -21.26 12.98
CA TYR A 86 -4.77 -22.16 12.12
C TYR A 86 -3.46 -21.54 11.62
N GLN A 87 -3.38 -20.20 11.60
CA GLN A 87 -2.20 -19.48 11.09
C GLN A 87 -0.95 -19.74 11.93
N THR A 88 0.16 -19.94 11.23
CA THR A 88 1.49 -20.11 11.78
C THR A 88 2.33 -18.85 11.58
N TRP A 89 3.39 -18.69 12.38
CA TRP A 89 4.39 -17.65 12.12
C TRP A 89 5.03 -17.75 10.73
N THR A 90 5.14 -18.95 10.17
CA THR A 90 5.72 -19.14 8.83
C THR A 90 4.84 -18.48 7.77
N GLU A 91 3.52 -18.68 7.84
CA GLU A 91 2.57 -18.10 6.89
C GLU A 91 2.54 -16.57 7.03
N LEU A 92 2.36 -16.05 8.24
CA LEU A 92 2.34 -14.60 8.50
C LEU A 92 3.64 -13.91 8.06
N LEU A 93 4.80 -14.55 8.28
CA LEU A 93 6.08 -14.00 7.84
C LEU A 93 6.26 -14.07 6.31
N GLN A 94 5.58 -14.97 5.60
CA GLN A 94 5.57 -14.98 4.13
C GLN A 94 4.65 -13.89 3.57
N GLU A 95 3.45 -13.73 4.11
CA GLU A 95 2.55 -12.62 3.79
C GLU A 95 3.22 -11.26 4.05
N ALA A 96 3.91 -11.11 5.18
CA ALA A 96 4.66 -9.89 5.48
C ALA A 96 5.71 -9.58 4.41
N LYS A 97 6.38 -10.59 3.87
CA LYS A 97 7.37 -10.39 2.79
C LYS A 97 6.71 -9.94 1.48
N HIS A 98 5.55 -10.50 1.13
CA HIS A 98 4.80 -10.02 -0.04
C HIS A 98 4.43 -8.54 0.11
N ALA A 99 3.92 -8.16 1.29
CA ALA A 99 3.60 -6.78 1.61
C ALA A 99 4.84 -5.86 1.55
N PHE A 100 5.96 -6.28 2.16
CA PHE A 100 7.21 -5.53 2.13
C PHE A 100 7.75 -5.32 0.71
N VAL A 101 7.71 -6.35 -0.15
CA VAL A 101 8.15 -6.24 -1.55
C VAL A 101 7.27 -5.27 -2.35
N ALA A 102 5.99 -5.16 -1.98
CA ALA A 102 5.08 -4.21 -2.60
C ALA A 102 5.25 -2.76 -2.11
N GLY A 103 6.00 -2.53 -1.03
CA GLY A 103 6.23 -1.20 -0.45
C GLY A 103 5.50 -0.95 0.88
N VAL A 104 4.68 -1.88 1.36
CA VAL A 104 4.08 -1.79 2.70
C VAL A 104 5.19 -1.79 3.75
N ASN A 105 5.07 -0.97 4.79
CA ASN A 105 6.13 -0.84 5.79
C ASN A 105 5.64 -0.65 7.24
N GLN A 106 4.34 -0.80 7.48
CA GLN A 106 3.77 -0.91 8.82
C GLN A 106 2.77 -2.07 8.86
N LEU A 107 2.95 -3.00 9.80
CA LEU A 107 2.11 -4.19 9.91
C LEU A 107 1.19 -4.07 11.12
N VAL A 108 -0.10 -4.29 10.90
CA VAL A 108 -1.13 -4.48 11.93
C VAL A 108 -1.63 -5.92 11.80
N ILE A 109 -1.24 -6.79 12.73
CA ILE A 109 -1.58 -8.21 12.64
C ILE A 109 -3.04 -8.41 13.04
N HIS A 110 -3.85 -8.88 12.09
CA HIS A 110 -5.26 -9.15 12.27
C HIS A 110 -5.48 -10.23 13.34
N ALA A 111 -6.31 -9.91 14.33
CA ALA A 111 -6.75 -10.81 15.39
C ALA A 111 -5.63 -11.51 16.20
N LEU A 112 -4.47 -10.87 16.40
CA LEU A 112 -3.40 -11.43 17.25
C LEU A 112 -3.81 -11.44 18.74
N THR A 113 -4.35 -12.56 19.20
CA THR A 113 -4.70 -12.77 20.62
C THR A 113 -3.91 -13.95 21.18
N PRO A 114 -2.83 -13.73 21.95
CA PRO A 114 -2.20 -14.80 22.70
C PRO A 114 -3.18 -15.40 23.74
N PRO A 115 -3.31 -16.73 23.90
CA PRO A 115 -2.47 -17.80 23.32
C PRO A 115 -3.15 -18.52 22.14
N ALA A 116 -3.28 -17.89 20.98
CA ALA A 116 -3.77 -18.52 19.75
C ALA A 116 -2.71 -19.38 19.01
N GLY A 117 -1.85 -20.12 19.75
CA GLY A 117 -0.80 -20.97 19.15
C GLY A 117 0.41 -20.22 18.55
N LEU A 118 0.43 -18.88 18.64
CA LEU A 118 1.50 -18.00 18.20
C LEU A 118 2.41 -17.52 19.34
N ASP A 119 2.25 -18.06 20.55
CA ASP A 119 3.03 -17.71 21.74
C ASP A 119 4.50 -18.13 21.61
N VAL A 120 4.76 -19.31 21.05
CA VAL A 120 6.11 -19.78 20.75
C VAL A 120 6.64 -19.03 19.52
N GLY A 121 7.79 -18.37 19.67
CA GLY A 121 8.42 -17.61 18.59
C GLY A 121 7.90 -16.18 18.42
N TYR A 122 6.89 -15.76 19.20
CA TYR A 122 6.29 -14.43 19.15
C TYR A 122 7.35 -13.32 19.15
N LYS A 123 8.24 -13.35 20.15
CA LYS A 123 9.25 -12.31 20.31
C LYS A 123 10.19 -12.25 19.10
N GLN A 124 10.62 -13.40 18.60
CA GLN A 124 11.53 -13.48 17.46
C GLN A 124 10.87 -12.97 16.18
N ALA A 125 9.60 -13.32 15.96
CA ALA A 125 8.81 -12.83 14.83
C ALA A 125 8.64 -11.31 14.92
N MET A 126 8.21 -10.78 16.08
CA MET A 126 8.04 -9.34 16.27
C MET A 126 9.36 -8.58 16.15
N ASP A 127 10.46 -9.09 16.70
CA ASP A 127 11.79 -8.47 16.57
C ASP A 127 12.22 -8.40 15.10
N TYR A 128 11.96 -9.45 14.31
CA TYR A 128 12.26 -9.47 12.87
C TYR A 128 11.42 -8.43 12.12
N LEU A 129 10.09 -8.47 12.32
CA LEU A 129 9.16 -7.55 11.66
C LEU A 129 9.45 -6.09 12.03
N ALA A 130 9.78 -5.79 13.28
CA ALA A 130 10.12 -4.44 13.73
C ALA A 130 11.37 -3.89 13.01
N ARG A 131 12.41 -4.72 12.81
CA ARG A 131 13.62 -4.31 12.08
C ARG A 131 13.35 -4.06 10.60
N CYS A 132 12.55 -4.91 9.97
CA CYS A 132 12.13 -4.70 8.57
C CYS A 132 11.36 -3.39 8.42
N GLN A 133 10.35 -3.15 9.26
CA GLN A 133 9.58 -1.91 9.25
C GLN A 133 10.46 -0.68 9.48
N PHE A 134 11.38 -0.74 10.46
CA PHE A 134 12.33 0.34 10.70
C PHE A 134 13.13 0.69 9.43
N ILE A 135 13.73 -0.30 8.77
CA ILE A 135 14.52 -0.07 7.56
C ILE A 135 13.66 0.43 6.39
N LEU A 136 12.46 -0.13 6.21
CA LEU A 136 11.56 0.20 5.09
C LEU A 136 10.84 1.55 5.25
N GLN A 137 10.94 2.18 6.42
CA GLN A 137 10.45 3.53 6.68
C GLN A 137 11.55 4.60 6.55
N GLU A 138 12.77 4.22 6.16
CA GLU A 138 13.86 5.18 5.99
C GLU A 138 13.95 5.70 4.54
N GLY A 139 14.14 7.02 4.43
CA GLY A 139 14.42 7.68 3.15
C GLY A 139 13.19 7.83 2.24
N VAL A 140 13.46 7.93 0.94
CA VAL A 140 12.43 8.06 -0.11
C VAL A 140 12.62 6.89 -1.07
N PRO A 141 11.60 6.04 -1.28
CA PRO A 141 11.72 4.91 -2.18
C PRO A 141 12.01 5.38 -3.60
N ARG A 142 12.82 4.62 -4.34
CA ARG A 142 13.14 4.89 -5.75
C ARG A 142 12.58 3.76 -6.58
N VAL A 143 11.87 4.11 -7.64
CA VAL A 143 11.13 3.16 -8.48
C VAL A 143 11.40 3.46 -9.94
N ASP A 144 11.67 2.42 -10.73
CA ASP A 144 12.11 2.60 -12.12
C ASP A 144 10.96 3.03 -13.04
N LEU A 145 9.80 2.38 -12.92
CA LEU A 145 8.68 2.50 -13.84
C LEU A 145 7.39 2.88 -13.10
N VAL A 146 6.49 3.58 -13.80
CA VAL A 146 5.14 3.82 -13.31
C VAL A 146 4.11 3.45 -14.36
N PHE A 147 3.09 2.70 -13.97
CA PHE A 147 1.94 2.40 -14.80
C PHE A 147 0.86 3.45 -14.58
N TRP A 148 0.27 3.90 -15.68
CA TRP A 148 -0.94 4.70 -15.67
C TRP A 148 -2.14 3.77 -15.42
N ASP A 149 -2.78 3.89 -14.27
CA ASP A 149 -3.87 3.00 -13.84
C ASP A 149 -5.12 3.80 -13.43
N LYS A 150 -6.14 3.83 -14.29
CA LYS A 150 -7.45 4.39 -13.93
C LYS A 150 -8.41 3.27 -13.51
N GLN A 151 -8.64 3.18 -12.21
CA GLN A 151 -9.65 2.28 -11.68
C GLN A 151 -11.06 2.83 -11.89
N THR A 152 -11.95 1.97 -12.37
CA THR A 152 -13.33 2.36 -12.67
C THR A 152 -14.16 2.33 -11.39
N ALA A 153 -14.96 3.38 -11.15
CA ALA A 153 -15.90 3.48 -10.02
C ALA A 153 -17.13 2.55 -10.14
N GLN A 154 -16.96 1.37 -10.75
CA GLN A 154 -17.98 0.35 -10.94
C GLN A 154 -17.58 -0.99 -10.32
N ASP A 155 -16.31 -1.17 -9.96
CA ASP A 155 -15.80 -2.39 -9.37
C ASP A 155 -15.24 -2.10 -7.97
N ALA A 156 -15.74 -2.84 -6.98
CA ALA A 156 -15.29 -2.74 -5.60
C ALA A 156 -14.04 -3.59 -5.32
N TYR A 157 -13.61 -4.42 -6.28
CA TYR A 157 -12.46 -5.31 -6.17
C TYR A 157 -11.61 -5.25 -7.44
N PRO A 158 -11.03 -4.06 -7.76
CA PRO A 158 -10.22 -3.92 -8.96
C PRO A 158 -9.06 -4.92 -8.96
N GLY A 159 -8.94 -5.67 -10.06
CA GLY A 159 -7.86 -6.63 -10.26
C GLY A 159 -6.48 -5.96 -10.38
N ILE A 160 -5.44 -6.78 -10.50
CA ILE A 160 -4.10 -6.28 -10.81
C ILE A 160 -4.03 -5.86 -12.29
N LEU A 161 -3.36 -4.75 -12.59
CA LEU A 161 -3.23 -4.24 -13.96
C LEU A 161 -2.15 -5.01 -14.75
N TYR A 162 -1.03 -5.34 -14.10
CA TYR A 162 0.11 -6.00 -14.71
C TYR A 162 0.32 -7.40 -14.11
N GLU A 163 0.00 -8.43 -14.89
CA GLU A 163 0.17 -9.84 -14.50
C GLU A 163 1.55 -10.46 -14.84
N PRO A 164 2.23 -10.08 -15.95
CA PRO A 164 3.52 -10.69 -16.29
C PRO A 164 4.61 -10.44 -15.25
N THR A 165 5.54 -11.40 -15.10
CA THR A 165 6.69 -11.27 -14.19
C THR A 165 7.96 -10.77 -14.87
N ASP A 166 7.94 -10.55 -16.18
CA ASP A 166 9.09 -10.20 -17.01
C ASP A 166 9.85 -8.96 -16.52
N LEU A 167 9.15 -7.92 -16.05
CA LEU A 167 9.78 -6.72 -15.48
C LEU A 167 10.54 -7.05 -14.18
N GLN A 168 9.95 -7.90 -13.34
CA GLN A 168 10.55 -8.31 -12.07
C GLN A 168 11.73 -9.25 -12.32
N ASP A 169 11.60 -10.18 -13.26
CA ASP A 169 12.66 -11.09 -13.71
C ASP A 169 13.84 -10.31 -14.34
N ALA A 170 13.55 -9.19 -14.98
CA ALA A 170 14.55 -8.25 -15.49
C ALA A 170 15.12 -7.30 -14.42
N GLY A 171 14.60 -7.34 -13.19
CA GLY A 171 15.08 -6.55 -12.05
C GLY A 171 14.52 -5.13 -11.95
N TYR A 172 13.45 -4.81 -12.69
CA TYR A 172 12.78 -3.52 -12.59
C TYR A 172 11.81 -3.45 -11.41
N THR A 173 11.75 -2.28 -10.81
CA THR A 173 10.72 -1.90 -9.83
C THR A 173 9.65 -1.05 -10.50
N TYR A 174 8.39 -1.23 -10.10
CA TYR A 174 7.29 -0.43 -10.63
C TYR A 174 6.16 -0.22 -9.63
N GLU A 175 5.39 0.84 -9.87
CA GLU A 175 4.21 1.24 -9.10
C GLU A 175 3.09 1.69 -10.05
N TYR A 176 1.92 1.97 -9.49
CA TYR A 176 0.74 2.44 -10.22
C TYR A 176 0.38 3.85 -9.78
N LEU A 177 -0.05 4.70 -10.73
CA LEU A 177 -0.62 6.00 -10.44
C LEU A 177 -1.92 6.19 -11.20
N SER A 178 -2.93 6.69 -10.50
CA SER A 178 -4.16 7.17 -11.12
C SER A 178 -3.93 8.51 -11.82
N PRO A 179 -4.70 8.83 -12.87
CA PRO A 179 -4.54 10.08 -13.62
C PRO A 179 -4.59 11.32 -12.72
N GLU A 180 -5.44 11.31 -11.70
CA GLU A 180 -5.60 12.39 -10.73
C GLU A 180 -4.36 12.56 -9.82
N ASN A 181 -3.53 11.53 -9.66
CA ASN A 181 -2.28 11.67 -8.90
C ASN A 181 -1.28 12.60 -9.60
N PHE A 182 -1.39 12.80 -10.91
CA PHE A 182 -0.53 13.72 -11.67
C PHE A 182 -0.88 15.20 -11.46
N ASP A 183 -2.00 15.53 -10.79
CA ASP A 183 -2.30 16.89 -10.34
C ASP A 183 -1.45 17.31 -9.12
N SER A 184 -0.71 16.36 -8.52
CA SER A 184 0.20 16.63 -7.41
C SER A 184 1.34 17.57 -7.83
N PRO A 185 1.71 18.56 -7.01
CA PRO A 185 2.88 19.40 -7.28
C PRO A 185 4.20 18.60 -7.28
N MET A 186 4.20 17.38 -6.74
CA MET A 186 5.35 16.47 -6.79
C MET A 186 5.46 15.73 -8.12
N ALA A 187 4.39 15.66 -8.91
CA ALA A 187 4.31 14.94 -10.18
C ALA A 187 4.83 15.79 -11.37
N TYR A 188 6.08 16.24 -11.29
CA TYR A 188 6.71 17.02 -12.37
C TYR A 188 7.92 16.31 -12.95
N VAL A 189 8.25 16.66 -14.20
CA VAL A 189 9.44 16.14 -14.89
C VAL A 189 10.58 17.15 -14.78
N LYS A 190 11.75 16.67 -14.38
CA LYS A 190 13.01 17.42 -14.44
C LYS A 190 14.12 16.52 -14.91
N ASN A 191 14.87 16.96 -15.93
CA ASN A 191 15.98 16.21 -16.52
C ASN A 191 15.60 14.77 -16.93
N GLY A 192 14.39 14.58 -17.48
CA GLY A 192 13.90 13.28 -17.92
C GLY A 192 13.43 12.34 -16.80
N VAL A 193 13.33 12.84 -15.56
CA VAL A 193 12.86 12.06 -14.39
C VAL A 193 11.53 12.63 -13.91
N LEU A 194 10.52 11.77 -13.77
CA LEU A 194 9.24 12.11 -13.17
C LEU A 194 9.31 11.98 -11.65
N ALA A 195 8.73 12.96 -10.94
CA ALA A 195 8.73 13.02 -9.48
C ALA A 195 10.13 12.91 -8.86
N PRO A 196 11.09 13.78 -9.25
CA PRO A 196 12.50 13.63 -8.90
C PRO A 196 12.79 13.74 -7.39
N GLN A 197 11.91 14.40 -6.63
CA GLN A 197 11.99 14.49 -5.17
C GLN A 197 11.30 13.34 -4.44
N GLN A 198 10.53 12.51 -5.16
CA GLN A 198 9.89 11.30 -4.65
C GLN A 198 10.49 10.08 -5.35
N GLN A 199 9.70 9.26 -6.06
CA GLN A 199 10.15 7.99 -6.63
C GLN A 199 11.22 8.12 -7.72
N ALA A 200 11.32 9.26 -8.40
CA ALA A 200 12.23 9.47 -9.53
C ALA A 200 12.09 8.41 -10.65
N PHE A 201 10.85 8.21 -11.12
CA PHE A 201 10.56 7.31 -12.23
C PHE A 201 11.31 7.70 -13.50
N LYS A 202 11.80 6.68 -14.23
CA LYS A 202 12.53 6.82 -15.49
C LYS A 202 11.64 6.64 -16.71
N ALA A 203 10.52 5.94 -16.56
CA ALA A 203 9.54 5.75 -17.63
C ALA A 203 8.12 5.60 -17.07
N MET A 204 7.16 5.97 -17.90
CA MET A 204 5.73 5.75 -17.66
C MET A 204 5.19 4.80 -18.73
N ILE A 205 4.37 3.84 -18.32
CA ILE A 205 3.70 2.85 -19.16
C ILE A 205 2.22 3.21 -19.22
N LEU A 206 1.64 3.18 -20.43
CA LEU A 206 0.26 3.55 -20.75
C LEU A 206 -0.55 2.33 -21.17
#